data_AF-A0A3C7W440-F1
#
_entry.id   AF-A0A3C7W440-F1
#
_cell.length_a   1.000
_cell.length_b   1.000
_cell.length_c   1.000
_cell.angle_alpha   90.00
_cell.angle_beta   90.00
_cell.angle_gamma   90.00
#
_symmetry.space_group_name_H-M   'P 1'
#
loop_
_entity.id
_entity.type
_entity.pdbx_description
1 polymer ?
#
loop_
_entity_poly.entity_id
_entity_poly.type
_entity_poly.pdbx_seq_one_letter_code
_entity_poly.pdbx_strand_id
1 'polypeptide(L)' 'GEAIHFAAGETLHTENSYKYTVEGFAGLAAEAGLAVREHWVDPRQLFSVHYLECA' A
#
# COMPACT_ATOMS: atom_id res chain seq x y z
N GLY A 1 32.35 6.63 -11.20
CA GLY A 1 31.56 6.49 -9.97
C GLY A 1 32.08 7.48 -8.97
N GLU A 2 31.20 8.04 -8.15
CA GLU A 2 31.56 9.00 -7.10
C GLU A 2 31.29 8.37 -5.74
N ALA A 3 32.13 8.69 -4.75
CA ALA A 3 31.97 8.23 -3.37
C ALA A 3 30.99 9.16 -2.63
N ILE A 4 30.00 8.57 -1.98
CA ILE A 4 29.12 9.28 -1.05
C ILE A 4 29.49 8.83 0.35
N HIS A 5 29.79 9.79 1.22
CA HIS A 5 30.18 9.54 2.61
C HIS A 5 28.99 9.76 3.53
N PHE A 6 28.81 8.84 4.48
CA PHE A 6 27.80 8.95 5.53
C PHE A 6 28.49 9.28 6.87
N ALA A 7 27.89 10.18 7.65
CA ALA A 7 28.30 10.42 9.02
C ALA A 7 27.87 9.26 9.94
N ALA A 8 28.55 9.12 11.09
CA ALA A 8 28.15 8.14 12.08
C ALA A 8 26.72 8.44 12.58
N GLY A 9 25.80 7.49 12.39
CA GLY A 9 24.39 7.63 12.75
C GLY A 9 23.51 8.28 11.68
N GLU A 10 24.06 8.67 10.53
CA GLU A 10 23.26 9.11 9.40
C GLU A 10 22.40 7.96 8.85
N THR A 11 21.12 8.24 8.60
CA THR A 11 20.17 7.27 8.06
C THR A 11 19.82 7.59 6.62
N LEU A 12 19.63 6.55 5.81
CA LEU A 12 19.09 6.65 4.47
C LEU A 12 17.68 6.07 4.45
N HIS A 13 16.72 6.85 3.98
CA HIS A 13 15.38 6.36 3.70
C HIS A 13 15.37 5.65 2.34
N THR A 14 15.07 4.36 2.35
CA THR A 14 15.09 3.54 1.11
C THR A 14 13.70 3.20 0.59
N GLU A 15 12.68 3.21 1.44
CA GLU A 15 11.34 2.72 1.08
C GLU A 15 10.23 3.34 1.94
N ASN A 16 9.06 3.58 1.32
CA ASN A 16 7.81 3.79 2.04
C ASN A 16 6.87 2.59 1.86
N SER A 17 6.25 2.14 2.94
CA SER A 17 5.22 1.08 2.90
C SER A 17 3.89 1.61 3.44
N TYR A 18 3.11 2.24 2.55
CA TYR A 18 1.79 2.78 2.89
C TYR A 18 0.79 1.66 3.21
N LYS A 19 0.01 1.87 4.27
CA LYS A 19 -1.03 0.94 4.73
C LYS A 19 -2.39 1.59 4.54
N TYR A 20 -3.35 0.81 4.06
CA TYR A 20 -4.69 1.27 3.74
C TYR A 20 -5.71 0.50 4.56
N THR A 21 -6.80 1.18 4.95
CA THR A 21 -8.00 0.50 5.41
C THR A 21 -8.73 -0.10 4.20
N VAL A 22 -9.65 -1.04 4.44
CA VAL A 22 -10.48 -1.62 3.38
C VAL A 22 -11.27 -0.53 2.66
N GLU A 23 -11.85 0.41 3.41
CA GLU A 23 -12.64 1.51 2.86
C GLU A 23 -11.79 2.50 2.08
N GLY A 24 -10.58 2.81 2.59
CA GLY A 24 -9.64 3.71 1.92
C GLY A 24 -9.16 3.12 0.59
N PHE A 25 -8.87 1.82 0.55
CA PHE A 25 -8.50 1.15 -0.70
C PHE A 25 -9.67 1.10 -1.69
N ALA A 26 -10.90 0.87 -1.22
CA ALA A 26 -12.08 0.89 -2.08
C ALA A 26 -12.32 2.26 -2.73
N GLY A 27 -12.06 3.35 -2.00
CA GLY A 27 -12.09 4.71 -2.55
C GLY A 27 -11.06 4.90 -3.68
N LEU A 28 -9.82 4.47 -3.46
CA LEU A 28 -8.76 4.52 -4.48
C LEU A 28 -9.11 3.70 -5.73
N ALA A 29 -9.70 2.51 -5.56
CA ALA A 29 -10.16 1.69 -6.68
C ALA A 29 -11.26 2.41 -7.48
N ALA A 30 -12.21 3.06 -6.81
CA ALA A 30 -13.28 3.80 -7.46
C ALA A 30 -12.76 5.01 -8.25
N GLU A 31 -11.79 5.75 -7.72
CA GLU A 31 -11.10 6.83 -8.44
C GLU A 31 -10.41 6.34 -9.72
N ALA A 32 -9.97 5.07 -9.73
CA ALA A 32 -9.39 4.41 -10.89
C ALA A 32 -10.42 3.78 -11.84
N GLY A 33 -11.73 3.95 -11.61
CA GLY A 33 -12.80 3.36 -12.43
C GLY A 33 -13.02 1.86 -12.20
N LEU A 34 -12.59 1.33 -11.06
CA LEU A 34 -12.76 -0.08 -10.66
C LEU A 34 -13.73 -0.18 -9.48
N ALA A 35 -14.50 -1.26 -9.44
CA ALA A 35 -15.38 -1.57 -8.32
C ALA A 35 -14.84 -2.77 -7.53
N VAL A 36 -14.73 -2.63 -6.20
CA VAL A 36 -14.48 -3.77 -5.31
C VAL A 36 -15.73 -4.63 -5.23
N ARG A 37 -15.65 -5.87 -5.71
CA ARG A 37 -16.76 -6.82 -5.65
C ARG A 37 -16.78 -7.64 -4.38
N GLU A 38 -15.60 -8.02 -3.91
CA GLU A 38 -15.42 -8.80 -2.69
C GLU A 38 -14.06 -8.48 -2.07
N HIS A 39 -13.95 -8.62 -0.76
CA HIS A 39 -12.67 -8.57 -0.08
C HIS A 39 -12.60 -9.61 1.03
N TRP A 40 -11.39 -10.11 1.26
CA TRP A 40 -11.14 -11.05 2.34
C TRP A 40 -10.07 -10.49 3.25
N VAL A 41 -10.33 -10.57 4.54
CA VAL A 41 -9.39 -10.15 5.57
C VAL A 41 -9.03 -11.37 6.42
N ASP A 42 -7.77 -11.50 6.79
CA ASP A 42 -7.39 -12.52 7.77
C ASP A 42 -8.09 -12.25 9.12
N PRO A 43 -8.29 -13.28 9.98
CA PRO A 43 -9.02 -13.11 11.24
C PRO A 43 -8.42 -12.08 12.20
N ARG A 44 -7.14 -11.73 12.06
CA ARG A 44 -6.46 -10.72 12.89
C ARG A 44 -6.45 -9.33 12.25
N GLN A 45 -7.05 -9.17 11.08
CA GLN A 45 -7.16 -7.88 10.38
C GLN A 45 -5.81 -7.24 10.02
N LEU A 46 -4.82 -8.05 9.66
CA LEU A 46 -3.47 -7.58 9.31
C LEU A 46 -3.27 -7.46 7.79
N PHE A 47 -4.06 -8.17 6.98
CA PHE A 47 -3.94 -8.18 5.53
C PHE A 47 -5.31 -8.37 4.87
N SER A 48 -5.51 -7.72 3.72
CA SER A 48 -6.70 -7.89 2.90
C SER A 48 -6.37 -8.17 1.43
N VAL A 49 -7.19 -9.00 0.79
CA VAL A 49 -7.19 -9.26 -0.66
C VAL A 49 -8.49 -8.70 -1.22
N HIS A 50 -8.41 -7.98 -2.33
CA HIS A 50 -9.57 -7.34 -2.98
C HIS A 50 -9.76 -7.89 -4.39
N TYR A 51 -10.98 -8.34 -4.70
CA TYR A 51 -11.39 -8.71 -6.05
C TYR A 51 -12.04 -7.50 -6.73
N LEU A 52 -11.44 -7.04 -7.83
CA LEU A 52 -11.87 -5.85 -8.57
C LEU A 52 -12.42 -6.24 -9.95
N GLU A 53 -13.45 -5.53 -10.38
CA GLU A 53 -13.96 -5.58 -11.75
C GLU A 53 -14.02 -4.16 -12.35
N CYS A 54 -13.98 -4.07 -13.68
CA CYS A 54 -14.28 -2.80 -14.35
C CYS A 54 -15.70 -2.35 -13.99
N ALA A 55 -15.82 -1.07 -13.63
CA ALA A 55 -17.12 -0.47 -13.32
C ALA A 55 -18.02 -0.34 -14.55
#